data_AF-A0A258W9B8-F1
#
_entry.id   AF-A0A258W9B8-F1
#
_cell.length_a   1.000
_cell.length_b   1.000
_cell.length_c   1.000
_cell.angle_alpha   90.00
_cell.angle_beta   90.00
_cell.angle_gamma   90.00
#
_symmetry.space_group_name_H-M   'P 1'
#
loop_
_entity.id
_entity.type
_entity.pdbx_description
1 polymer ?
#
loop_
_entity_poly.entity_id
_entity_poly.type
_entity_poly.pdbx_seq_one_letter_code
_entity_poly.pdbx_strand_id
1 'polypeptide(L)'
;IEGAGGALVPVTRSTTYADIFAWWNLPVIVVARTALGTINHSLLTLEALRSRGVPIHGVAFIGDANEDSEATICAMGEVRRLGRLPMLHRLDQQSLAIAFSQGFKAKDFR
;
A
#
# COMPACT_ATOMS: atom_id res chain seq x y z
N ILE A 1 -1.17 7.00 -10.15
CA ILE A 1 -0.01 7.88 -9.90
C ILE A 1 0.84 7.19 -8.86
N GLU A 2 2.14 7.10 -9.06
CA GLU A 2 3.08 6.53 -8.08
C GLU A 2 3.92 7.65 -7.47
N GLY A 3 4.11 7.61 -6.15
CA GLY A 3 5.06 8.50 -5.46
C GLY A 3 6.49 7.94 -5.52
N ALA A 4 7.42 8.56 -4.79
CA ALA A 4 8.78 8.06 -4.64
C ALA A 4 9.07 7.81 -3.15
N GLY A 5 9.32 6.54 -2.79
CA GLY A 5 9.53 6.12 -1.41
C GLY A 5 8.24 6.08 -0.59
N GLY A 6 8.31 6.48 0.69
CA GLY A 6 7.18 6.43 1.63
C GLY A 6 6.32 7.69 1.66
N ALA A 7 5.19 7.64 2.37
CA ALA A 7 4.22 8.74 2.44
C ALA A 7 4.82 10.06 2.98
N LEU A 8 5.76 9.99 3.93
CA LEU A 8 6.39 11.18 4.52
C LEU A 8 7.70 11.58 3.83
N VAL A 9 8.00 11.04 2.64
CA VAL A 9 9.15 11.49 1.86
C VAL A 9 8.93 12.95 1.45
N PRO A 10 9.89 13.85 1.71
CA PRO A 10 9.79 15.25 1.30
C PRO A 10 9.88 15.39 -0.23
N VAL A 11 8.93 16.11 -0.82
CA VAL A 11 8.97 16.60 -2.21
C VAL A 11 9.61 17.99 -2.26
N THR A 12 9.40 18.79 -1.21
CA THR A 12 10.12 20.04 -0.96
C THR A 12 10.61 20.06 0.49
N ARG A 13 11.27 21.15 0.92
CA ARG A 13 11.68 21.31 2.33
C ARG A 13 10.51 21.43 3.32
N SER A 14 9.29 21.65 2.84
CA SER A 14 8.10 21.89 3.66
C SER A 14 6.88 21.06 3.23
N THR A 15 7.04 20.11 2.31
CA THR A 15 5.93 19.35 1.73
C THR A 15 6.35 17.91 1.50
N THR A 16 5.55 16.97 1.99
CA THR A 16 5.69 15.52 1.80
C THR A 16 4.69 14.99 0.77
N TYR A 17 4.89 13.75 0.32
CA TYR A 17 3.88 13.07 -0.52
C TYR A 17 2.51 12.99 0.16
N ALA A 18 2.45 12.75 1.48
CA ALA A 18 1.20 12.71 2.22
C ALA A 18 0.44 14.04 2.14
N ASP A 19 1.15 15.17 2.13
CA ASP A 19 0.52 16.49 1.96
C ASP A 19 -0.01 16.67 0.53
N ILE A 20 0.73 16.23 -0.49
CA ILE A 20 0.27 16.26 -1.88
C ILE A 20 -0.97 15.37 -2.07
N PHE A 21 -0.97 14.17 -1.49
CA PHE A 21 -2.11 13.25 -1.58
C PHE A 21 -3.35 13.81 -0.88
N ALA A 22 -3.17 14.55 0.22
CA ALA A 22 -4.25 15.27 0.88
C ALA A 22 -4.83 16.36 -0.02
N TRP A 23 -3.98 17.12 -0.72
CA TRP A 23 -4.44 18.16 -1.66
C TRP A 23 -5.21 17.59 -2.84
N TRP A 24 -4.76 16.47 -3.40
CA TRP A 24 -5.45 15.81 -4.51
C TRP A 24 -6.74 15.13 -4.07
N ASN A 25 -6.84 14.73 -2.79
CA ASN A 25 -7.98 14.03 -2.23
C ASN A 25 -8.41 12.80 -3.07
N LEU A 26 -7.42 12.10 -3.63
CA LEU A 26 -7.63 10.86 -4.38
C LEU A 26 -7.35 9.66 -3.46
N PRO A 27 -8.13 8.57 -3.55
CA PRO A 27 -7.90 7.38 -2.76
C PRO A 27 -6.49 6.81 -2.97
N VAL A 28 -5.75 6.60 -1.88
CA VAL A 28 -4.41 6.01 -1.92
C VAL A 28 -4.43 4.52 -1.62
N ILE A 29 -3.56 3.77 -2.29
CA ILE A 29 -3.28 2.37 -1.97
C ILE A 29 -1.93 2.32 -1.27
N VAL A 30 -1.91 1.79 -0.05
CA VAL A 30 -0.65 1.54 0.67
C VAL A 30 -0.11 0.20 0.22
N VAL A 31 1.16 0.17 -0.21
CA VAL A 31 1.83 -1.07 -0.59
C VAL A 31 2.76 -1.50 0.54
N ALA A 32 2.51 -2.67 1.11
CA ALA A 32 3.26 -3.18 2.27
C ALA A 32 3.95 -4.50 1.95
N ARG A 33 5.25 -4.60 2.27
CA ARG A 33 5.98 -5.87 2.18
C ARG A 33 5.61 -6.82 3.33
N THR A 34 5.67 -8.12 3.14
CA THR A 34 5.41 -9.12 4.20
C THR A 34 6.68 -9.56 4.92
N ALA A 35 7.31 -8.65 5.66
CA ALA A 35 8.54 -8.92 6.41
C ALA A 35 8.49 -8.32 7.83
N LEU A 36 9.41 -8.72 8.71
CA LEU A 36 9.50 -8.19 10.07
C LEU A 36 9.54 -6.65 10.06
N GLY A 37 8.78 -6.03 10.96
CA GLY A 37 8.60 -4.58 11.04
C GLY A 37 7.45 -4.02 10.18
N THR A 38 6.85 -4.82 9.30
CA THR A 38 5.80 -4.35 8.39
C THR A 38 4.53 -3.88 9.10
N ILE A 39 4.16 -4.49 10.23
CA ILE A 39 2.99 -4.08 11.02
C ILE A 39 3.17 -2.62 11.46
N ASN A 40 4.31 -2.31 12.10
CA ASN A 40 4.63 -0.96 12.55
C ASN A 40 4.67 0.03 11.38
N HIS A 41 5.42 -0.27 10.31
CA HIS A 41 5.52 0.64 9.17
C HIS A 41 4.17 0.90 8.49
N SER A 42 3.34 -0.13 8.35
CA SER A 42 2.02 0.00 7.74
C SER A 42 1.10 0.86 8.61
N LEU A 43 1.01 0.57 9.91
CA LEU A 43 0.16 1.34 10.82
C LEU A 43 0.59 2.80 10.94
N LEU A 44 1.90 3.07 11.07
CA LEU A 44 2.43 4.45 11.06
C LEU A 44 2.13 5.18 9.75
N THR A 45 2.22 4.48 8.62
CA THR A 45 1.87 5.05 7.31
C THR A 45 0.38 5.39 7.23
N LEU A 46 -0.49 4.47 7.67
CA LEU A 46 -1.94 4.68 7.70
C LEU A 46 -2.33 5.84 8.61
N GLU A 47 -1.72 5.95 9.79
CA GLU A 47 -1.94 7.05 10.73
C GLU A 47 -1.47 8.39 10.17
N ALA A 48 -0.29 8.44 9.53
CA ALA A 48 0.23 9.65 8.92
C ALA A 48 -0.65 10.15 7.76
N LEU A 49 -1.23 9.24 6.98
CA LEU A 49 -2.16 9.56 5.90
C LEU A 49 -3.52 10.03 6.45
N ARG A 50 -4.09 9.31 7.43
CA ARG A 50 -5.37 9.67 8.05
C ARG A 50 -5.32 11.02 8.76
N SER A 51 -4.25 11.31 9.49
CA SER A 51 -4.10 12.59 10.19
C SER A 51 -4.09 13.81 9.25
N ARG A 52 -3.84 13.59 7.95
CA ARG A 52 -3.91 14.60 6.89
C ARG A 52 -5.21 14.55 6.07
N GLY A 53 -6.17 13.71 6.46
CA GLY A 53 -7.44 13.54 5.75
C GLY A 53 -7.31 12.84 4.40
N VAL A 54 -6.23 12.09 4.15
CA VAL A 54 -6.07 11.36 2.88
C VAL A 54 -7.03 10.17 2.84
N PRO A 55 -7.89 10.03 1.81
CA PRO A 55 -8.74 8.86 1.66
C PRO A 55 -7.88 7.63 1.36
N ILE A 56 -8.06 6.54 2.11
CA ILE A 56 -7.29 5.30 1.95
C ILE A 56 -8.19 4.23 1.36
N HIS A 57 -7.81 3.71 0.20
CA HIS A 57 -8.55 2.67 -0.52
C HIS A 57 -8.34 1.28 0.08
N GLY A 58 -7.11 1.01 0.53
CA GLY A 58 -6.73 -0.26 1.14
C GLY A 58 -5.23 -0.51 1.10
N VAL A 59 -4.85 -1.73 1.51
CA VAL A 59 -3.47 -2.21 1.52
C VAL A 59 -3.29 -3.34 0.53
N ALA A 60 -2.27 -3.22 -0.31
CA ALA A 60 -1.81 -4.28 -1.21
C ALA A 60 -0.49 -4.83 -0.69
N PHE A 61 -0.38 -6.16 -0.58
CA PHE A 61 0.81 -6.80 -0.02
C PHE A 61 1.77 -7.29 -1.10
N ILE A 62 3.08 -7.32 -0.80
CA ILE A 62 4.11 -7.87 -1.68
C ILE A 62 5.07 -8.77 -0.89
N GLY A 63 5.36 -9.95 -1.43
CA GLY A 63 6.27 -10.93 -0.83
C GLY A 63 5.57 -12.22 -0.45
N ASP A 64 6.20 -13.04 0.39
CA ASP A 64 5.65 -14.31 0.84
C ASP A 64 4.44 -14.11 1.77
N ALA A 65 3.52 -15.08 1.82
CA ALA A 65 2.32 -14.91 2.64
C ALA A 65 2.67 -14.85 4.13
N ASN A 66 2.10 -13.87 4.83
CA ASN A 66 2.07 -13.84 6.30
C ASN A 66 0.67 -13.40 6.73
N GLU A 67 -0.27 -14.34 6.69
CA GLU A 67 -1.70 -14.06 6.86
C GLU A 67 -2.01 -13.38 8.20
N ASP A 68 -1.29 -13.71 9.28
CA ASP A 68 -1.48 -13.09 10.59
C ASP A 68 -1.06 -11.61 10.60
N SER A 69 0.11 -11.29 10.03
CA SER A 69 0.56 -9.90 9.90
C SER A 69 -0.35 -9.09 8.98
N GLU A 70 -0.76 -9.66 7.86
CA GLU A 70 -1.68 -9.03 6.90
C GLU A 70 -3.05 -8.74 7.54
N ALA A 71 -3.63 -9.71 8.25
CA ALA A 71 -4.89 -9.56 8.96
C ALA A 71 -4.79 -8.53 10.08
N THR A 72 -3.69 -8.56 10.86
CA THR A 72 -3.44 -7.59 11.93
C THR A 72 -3.38 -6.16 11.39
N ILE A 73 -2.65 -5.93 10.29
CA ILE A 73 -2.57 -4.61 9.65
C ILE A 73 -3.94 -4.14 9.18
N CYS A 74 -4.73 -5.00 8.54
CA CYS A 74 -6.05 -4.62 8.05
C CYS A 74 -7.05 -4.36 9.17
N ALA A 75 -7.01 -5.15 10.24
CA ALA A 75 -7.90 -5.00 11.40
C ALA A 75 -7.56 -3.74 12.21
N MET A 76 -6.32 -3.63 12.68
CA MET A 76 -5.88 -2.46 13.47
C MET A 76 -5.85 -1.18 12.64
N GLY A 77 -5.49 -1.33 11.37
CA GLY A 77 -5.45 -0.24 10.42
C GLY A 77 -6.81 0.10 9.84
N GLU A 78 -7.91 -0.59 10.17
CA GLU A 78 -9.27 -0.36 9.64
C GLU A 78 -9.29 -0.13 8.11
N VAL A 79 -8.61 -1.00 7.37
CA VAL A 79 -8.44 -0.88 5.92
C VAL A 79 -8.70 -2.20 5.22
N ARG A 80 -9.15 -2.10 3.96
CA ARG A 80 -9.38 -3.26 3.11
C ARG A 80 -8.07 -3.94 2.74
N ARG A 81 -8.05 -5.27 2.81
CA ARG A 81 -7.03 -6.08 2.12
C ARG A 81 -7.38 -6.15 0.64
N LEU A 82 -6.52 -5.61 -0.21
CA LEU A 82 -6.73 -5.62 -1.66
C LEU A 82 -6.22 -6.91 -2.31
N GLY A 83 -5.25 -7.57 -1.67
CA GLY A 83 -4.64 -8.83 -2.11
C GLY A 83 -3.13 -8.81 -1.91
N ARG A 84 -2.44 -9.73 -2.58
CA ARG A 84 -0.98 -9.89 -2.46
C ARG A 84 -0.33 -10.31 -3.78
N LEU A 85 0.81 -9.72 -4.12
CA LEU A 85 1.70 -10.26 -5.15
C LEU A 85 2.84 -11.05 -4.51
N PRO A 86 3.25 -12.19 -5.11
CA PRO A 86 4.49 -12.83 -4.73
C PRO A 86 5.70 -11.99 -5.19
N MET A 87 6.88 -12.29 -4.64
CA MET A 87 8.12 -11.76 -5.22
C MET A 87 8.37 -12.44 -6.57
N LEU A 88 8.45 -11.64 -7.65
CA LEU A 88 8.64 -12.17 -8.99
C LEU A 88 10.13 -12.32 -9.29
N HIS A 89 10.56 -13.54 -9.63
CA HIS A 89 11.93 -13.80 -10.09
C HIS A 89 12.24 -13.09 -11.41
N ARG A 90 11.23 -12.96 -12.28
CA ARG A 90 11.32 -12.22 -13.54
C ARG A 90 10.18 -11.21 -13.57
N LEU A 91 10.50 -9.94 -13.79
CA LEU A 91 9.52 -8.87 -13.93
C LEU A 91 9.43 -8.46 -15.40
N ASP A 92 8.42 -8.99 -16.08
CA ASP A 92 8.02 -8.60 -17.43
C ASP A 92 6.49 -8.48 -17.52
N GLN A 93 5.99 -8.04 -18.68
CA GLN A 93 4.56 -7.83 -18.88
C GLN A 93 3.73 -9.09 -18.61
N GLN A 94 4.18 -10.25 -19.07
CA GLN A 94 3.43 -11.49 -18.98
C GLN A 94 3.39 -12.00 -17.52
N SER A 95 4.56 -12.08 -16.88
CA SER A 95 4.69 -12.51 -15.49
C SER A 95 3.90 -11.60 -14.54
N LEU A 96 3.95 -10.28 -14.73
CA LEU A 96 3.19 -9.34 -13.93
C LEU A 96 1.68 -9.48 -14.15
N ALA A 97 1.21 -9.62 -15.40
CA ALA A 97 -0.21 -9.80 -15.69
C ALA A 97 -0.79 -11.07 -15.04
N ILE A 98 -0.04 -12.18 -15.11
CA ILE A 98 -0.42 -13.44 -14.45
C ILE A 98 -0.50 -13.23 -12.94
N ALA A 99 0.56 -12.69 -12.33
CA ALA A 99 0.61 -12.46 -10.89
C ALA A 99 -0.51 -11.54 -10.41
N PHE A 100 -0.82 -10.47 -11.17
CA PHE A 100 -1.92 -9.56 -10.86
C PHE A 100 -3.28 -10.26 -10.92
N SER A 101 -3.54 -11.08 -11.95
CA SER A 101 -4.80 -11.81 -12.10
C SER A 101 -5.06 -12.82 -10.97
N GLN A 102 -3.98 -13.36 -10.39
CA GLN A 102 -4.04 -14.36 -9.32
C GLN A 102 -4.07 -13.71 -7.93
N GLY A 103 -3.31 -12.63 -7.74
CA GLY A 103 -3.11 -11.97 -6.45
C GLY A 103 -4.14 -10.89 -6.13
N PHE A 104 -4.83 -10.36 -7.16
CA PHE A 104 -5.76 -9.24 -7.04
C PHE A 104 -7.04 -9.45 -7.84
N LYS A 105 -8.13 -8.84 -7.37
CA LYS A 105 -9.38 -8.76 -8.13
C LYS A 105 -9.47 -7.38 -8.78
N ALA A 106 -9.46 -7.31 -10.11
CA ALA A 106 -9.45 -6.03 -10.84
C ALA A 106 -10.63 -5.09 -10.47
N LYS A 107 -11.79 -5.65 -10.07
CA LYS A 107 -12.94 -4.87 -9.61
C LYS A 107 -12.68 -4.10 -8.31
N ASP A 108 -11.70 -4.52 -7.52
CA ASP A 108 -11.38 -3.87 -6.26
C ASP A 108 -10.58 -2.58 -6.47
N PHE A 109 -10.19 -2.23 -7.70
CA PHE A 109 -9.40 -1.03 -8.05
C PHE A 109 -10.16 -0.06 -8.98
N ARG A 110 -11.46 -0.28 -9.18
CA ARG A 110 -12.33 0.57 -10.00
C ARG A 110 -13.06 1.59 -9.14
#